data_AF-A0A3D2FL91-F1
#
_entry.id   AF-A0A3D2FL91-F1
#
_cell.length_a   1.000
_cell.length_b   1.000
_cell.length_c   1.000
_cell.angle_alpha   90.00
_cell.angle_beta   90.00
_cell.angle_gamma   90.00
#
_symmetry.space_group_name_H-M   'P 1'
#
loop_
_entity.id
_entity.type
_entity.pdbx_description
1 polymer ?
#
loop_
_entity_poly.entity_id
_entity_poly.type
_entity_poly.pdbx_seq_one_letter_code
_entity_poly.pdbx_strand_id
1 'polypeptide(L)'
;ISVIRDRDFYENIGKYDQFVGGWDDEYDDPFDSEGNWWSVQKEDVESIILTKQKDYYRDLRHQSNIWKHYSRYAVSVVMFNHVLSGLDAAWTANKQDKHFPELHLNYDPLNKWGVGGVGITFTW
;
A
#
# COMPACT_ATOMS: atom_id res chain seq x y z
N ILE A 1 -3.03 29.19 -21.50
CA ILE A 1 -3.66 28.26 -20.53
C ILE A 1 -2.61 27.25 -20.12
N SER A 2 -2.26 27.14 -18.84
CA SER A 2 -1.35 26.10 -18.34
C SER A 2 -2.18 24.94 -17.80
N VAL A 3 -2.00 23.76 -18.38
CA VAL A 3 -2.68 22.54 -17.91
C VAL A 3 -1.87 21.95 -16.76
N ILE A 4 -2.50 21.79 -15.60
CA ILE A 4 -1.87 21.11 -14.46
C ILE A 4 -1.95 19.61 -14.73
N ARG A 5 -0.79 18.99 -14.96
CA ARG A 5 -0.67 17.55 -15.23
C ARG A 5 -0.46 16.78 -13.93
N ASP A 6 -1.50 16.70 -13.11
CA ASP A 6 -1.49 15.92 -11.87
C ASP A 6 -1.99 14.48 -12.09
N ARG A 7 -2.09 13.70 -11.01
CA ARG A 7 -2.63 12.33 -11.08
C ARG A 7 -4.01 12.30 -11.75
N ASP A 8 -4.86 13.26 -11.40
CA ASP A 8 -6.26 13.29 -11.82
C ASP A 8 -6.36 13.64 -13.31
N PHE A 9 -5.44 14.48 -13.81
CA PHE A 9 -5.23 14.70 -15.23
C PHE A 9 -5.06 13.36 -15.95
N TYR A 10 -4.04 12.57 -15.61
CA TYR A 10 -3.75 11.28 -16.28
C TYR A 10 -4.80 10.19 -16.04
N GLU A 11 -5.63 10.29 -15.00
CA GLU A 11 -6.65 9.28 -14.70
C GLU A 11 -7.74 9.23 -15.79
N ASN A 12 -8.07 10.38 -16.38
CA ASN A 12 -9.27 10.55 -17.19
C ASN A 12 -9.25 9.78 -18.52
N ILE A 13 -8.12 9.77 -19.24
CA ILE A 13 -8.00 9.13 -20.57
C ILE A 13 -8.26 7.61 -20.55
N GLY A 14 -7.87 6.95 -19.46
CA GLY A 14 -8.06 5.50 -19.33
C GLY A 14 -9.34 5.10 -18.60
N LYS A 15 -10.10 6.06 -18.05
CA LYS A 15 -11.29 5.81 -17.22
C LYS A 15 -12.59 6.13 -17.96
N TYR A 16 -12.58 7.16 -18.80
CA TYR A 16 -13.76 7.61 -19.52
C TYR A 16 -13.56 7.43 -21.03
N ASP A 17 -14.54 6.81 -21.68
CA ASP A 17 -14.48 6.53 -23.12
C ASP A 17 -14.82 7.75 -23.99
N GLN A 18 -15.25 8.85 -23.37
CA GLN A 18 -15.59 10.13 -24.01
C GLN A 18 -14.38 10.86 -24.61
N PHE A 19 -13.16 10.53 -24.18
CA PHE A 19 -11.94 11.13 -24.71
C PHE A 19 -11.44 10.32 -25.89
N VAL A 20 -11.27 10.94 -27.06
CA VAL A 20 -10.95 10.22 -28.30
C VAL A 20 -9.45 10.01 -28.48
N GLY A 21 -8.63 11.05 -28.24
CA GLY A 21 -7.17 11.02 -28.42
C GLY A 21 -6.35 10.78 -27.14
N GLY A 22 -5.06 10.49 -27.33
CA GLY A 22 -4.05 10.45 -26.27
C GLY A 22 -3.65 11.85 -25.77
N TRP A 23 -2.85 11.93 -24.69
CA TRP A 23 -2.37 13.22 -24.14
C TRP A 23 -1.43 13.99 -25.06
N ASP A 24 -0.73 13.26 -25.92
CA ASP A 24 0.33 13.69 -26.82
C ASP A 24 0.09 13.14 -28.23
N ASP A 25 -1.17 12.89 -28.58
CA ASP A 25 -1.53 12.57 -29.96
C ASP A 25 -1.12 13.73 -30.87
N GLU A 26 -0.44 13.42 -31.97
CA GLU A 26 -0.09 14.42 -32.99
C GLU A 26 -1.32 14.87 -33.79
N TYR A 27 -2.39 14.09 -33.73
CA TYR A 27 -3.64 14.29 -34.46
C TYR A 27 -4.70 14.88 -33.50
N ASP A 28 -5.00 16.17 -33.67
CA ASP A 28 -6.05 16.87 -32.90
C ASP A 28 -7.46 16.70 -33.52
N ASP A 29 -7.56 16.27 -34.78
CA ASP A 29 -8.83 16.07 -35.48
C ASP A 29 -9.17 14.57 -35.60
N PRO A 30 -10.18 14.07 -34.87
CA PRO A 30 -10.60 12.67 -34.95
C PRO A 30 -11.26 12.30 -36.30
N PHE A 31 -11.43 13.25 -37.22
CA PHE A 31 -12.01 13.06 -38.55
C PHE A 31 -11.02 13.35 -39.70
N ASP A 32 -9.74 13.56 -39.40
CA ASP A 32 -8.74 13.65 -40.46
C ASP A 32 -8.54 12.30 -41.18
N SER A 33 -8.15 12.37 -42.45
CA SER A 33 -7.91 11.20 -43.29
C SER A 33 -6.53 10.56 -43.05
N GLU A 34 -5.72 11.15 -42.16
CA GLU A 34 -4.31 10.83 -41.93
C GLU A 34 -4.08 10.14 -40.57
N GLY A 35 -5.02 10.27 -39.64
CA GLY A 35 -4.90 9.76 -38.29
C GLY A 35 -5.22 8.27 -38.16
N ASN A 36 -4.40 7.60 -37.36
CA ASN A 36 -4.54 6.17 -37.08
C ASN A 36 -5.62 5.93 -36.01
N TRP A 37 -6.88 6.24 -36.31
CA TRP A 37 -8.03 6.06 -35.43
C TRP A 37 -8.83 4.80 -35.80
N TRP A 38 -9.36 4.08 -34.82
CA TRP A 38 -10.29 2.98 -35.06
C TRP A 38 -11.36 2.90 -33.97
N SER A 39 -12.51 2.31 -34.29
CA SER A 39 -13.57 2.08 -33.32
C SER A 39 -13.54 0.64 -32.81
N VAL A 40 -13.70 0.49 -31.50
CA VAL A 40 -13.87 -0.81 -30.85
C VAL A 40 -15.24 -0.82 -30.20
N GLN A 41 -16.04 -1.85 -30.47
CA GLN A 41 -17.31 -2.04 -29.79
C GLN A 41 -17.05 -2.47 -28.35
N LYS A 42 -17.59 -1.69 -27.42
CA LYS A 42 -17.58 -1.95 -25.99
C LYS A 42 -19.00 -2.29 -25.58
N GLU A 43 -19.22 -3.55 -25.21
CA GLU A 43 -20.56 -4.07 -24.89
C GLU A 43 -21.55 -3.91 -26.07
N ASP A 44 -22.85 -4.02 -25.84
CA ASP A 44 -23.84 -4.17 -26.92
C ASP A 44 -24.20 -2.88 -27.66
N VAL A 45 -23.87 -1.70 -27.10
CA VAL A 45 -24.38 -0.40 -27.60
C VAL A 45 -23.35 0.72 -27.68
N GLU A 46 -22.17 0.58 -27.08
CA GLU A 46 -21.17 1.63 -27.04
C GLU A 46 -20.02 1.32 -28.01
N SER A 47 -19.61 2.31 -28.81
CA SER A 47 -18.39 2.24 -29.61
C SER A 47 -17.40 3.27 -29.08
N ILE A 48 -16.20 2.80 -28.76
CA ILE A 48 -15.11 3.66 -28.30
C ILE A 48 -14.21 3.93 -29.48
N ILE A 49 -13.91 5.20 -29.74
CA ILE A 49 -12.88 5.60 -30.70
C ILE A 49 -11.53 5.59 -29.99
N LEU A 50 -10.54 4.95 -30.57
CA LEU A 50 -9.18 4.78 -30.03
C LEU A 50 -8.13 5.26 -31.02
N THR A 51 -7.01 5.72 -30.46
CA THR A 51 -5.72 5.87 -31.15
C THR A 51 -4.69 4.92 -30.58
N LYS A 52 -3.57 4.76 -31.30
CA LYS A 52 -2.40 4.02 -30.80
C LYS A 52 -1.95 4.54 -29.43
N GLN A 53 -1.94 5.85 -29.27
CA GLN A 53 -1.47 6.48 -28.04
C GLN A 53 -2.48 6.32 -26.89
N LYS A 54 -3.78 6.48 -27.17
CA LYS A 54 -4.83 6.20 -26.18
C LYS A 54 -4.82 4.73 -25.75
N ASP A 55 -4.67 3.80 -26.68
CA ASP A 55 -4.63 2.36 -26.39
C ASP A 55 -3.43 2.01 -25.51
N TYR A 56 -2.26 2.57 -25.82
CA TYR A 56 -1.06 2.45 -24.98
C TYR A 56 -1.30 2.94 -23.53
N TYR A 57 -1.93 4.10 -23.34
CA TYR A 57 -2.24 4.59 -21.99
C TYR A 57 -3.26 3.73 -21.25
N ARG A 58 -4.23 3.14 -21.96
CA ARG A 58 -5.19 2.19 -21.38
C ARG A 58 -4.49 0.92 -20.91
N ASP A 59 -3.55 0.40 -21.69
CA ASP A 59 -2.75 -0.77 -21.31
C ASP A 59 -1.89 -0.47 -20.06
N LEU A 60 -1.20 0.68 -20.02
CA LEU A 60 -0.46 1.10 -18.82
C LEU A 60 -1.35 1.16 -17.56
N ARG A 61 -2.58 1.69 -17.70
CA ARG A 61 -3.57 1.69 -16.61
C ARG A 61 -3.98 0.27 -16.20
N HIS A 62 -4.23 -0.60 -17.18
CA HIS A 62 -4.59 -1.99 -16.92
C HIS A 62 -3.48 -2.71 -16.15
N GLN A 63 -2.23 -2.60 -16.61
CA GLN A 63 -1.06 -3.13 -15.91
C GLN A 63 -0.95 -2.56 -14.50
N SER A 64 -1.07 -1.23 -14.33
CA SER A 64 -1.02 -0.59 -13.01
C SER A 64 -2.08 -1.15 -12.04
N ASN A 65 -3.30 -1.41 -12.53
CA ASN A 65 -4.35 -2.02 -11.72
C ASN A 65 -4.00 -3.45 -11.30
N ILE A 66 -3.41 -4.25 -12.19
CA ILE A 66 -2.92 -5.60 -11.87
C ILE A 66 -1.86 -5.53 -10.76
N TRP A 67 -0.85 -4.67 -10.90
CA TRP A 67 0.20 -4.48 -9.90
C TRP A 67 -0.36 -4.00 -8.56
N LYS A 68 -1.35 -3.10 -8.58
CA LYS A 68 -2.07 -2.65 -7.39
C LYS A 68 -2.79 -3.79 -6.68
N HIS A 69 -3.41 -4.71 -7.42
CA HIS A 69 -4.03 -5.91 -6.86
C HIS A 69 -3.00 -6.83 -6.18
N TYR A 70 -1.86 -7.10 -6.83
CA TYR A 70 -0.80 -7.90 -6.24
C TYR A 70 -0.20 -7.25 -4.99
N SER A 71 0.07 -5.95 -5.03
CA SER A 71 0.57 -5.19 -3.88
C SER A 71 -0.38 -5.28 -2.69
N ARG A 72 -1.69 -5.11 -2.93
CA ARG A 72 -2.72 -5.25 -1.88
C ARG A 72 -2.69 -6.64 -1.25
N TYR A 73 -2.53 -7.68 -2.06
CA TYR A 73 -2.44 -9.06 -1.56
C TYR A 73 -1.18 -9.27 -0.73
N ALA A 74 -0.02 -8.82 -1.22
CA ALA A 74 1.26 -8.92 -0.50
C ALA A 74 1.20 -8.22 0.88
N VAL A 75 0.67 -7.00 0.94
CA VAL A 75 0.48 -6.27 2.20
C VAL A 75 -0.46 -7.03 3.13
N SER A 76 -1.54 -7.60 2.61
CA SER A 76 -2.48 -8.40 3.41
C SER A 76 -1.79 -9.62 4.02
N VAL A 77 -0.97 -10.33 3.24
CA VAL A 77 -0.20 -11.49 3.72
C VAL A 77 0.78 -11.10 4.83
N VAL A 78 1.51 -9.99 4.65
CA VAL A 78 2.42 -9.46 5.68
C VAL A 78 1.67 -9.11 6.96
N MET A 79 0.50 -8.47 6.85
CA MET A 79 -0.33 -8.14 8.01
C MET A 79 -0.81 -9.40 8.74
N PHE A 80 -1.27 -10.43 8.02
CA PHE A 80 -1.66 -11.70 8.63
C PHE A 80 -0.48 -12.37 9.33
N ASN A 81 0.68 -12.42 8.68
CA ASN A 81 1.90 -12.96 9.30
C ASN A 81 2.24 -12.20 10.58
N HIS A 82 2.19 -10.87 10.56
CA HIS A 82 2.47 -10.03 11.72
C HIS A 82 1.52 -10.30 12.89
N VAL A 83 0.21 -10.43 12.63
CA VAL A 83 -0.78 -10.76 13.66
C VAL A 83 -0.53 -12.14 14.26
N LEU A 84 -0.29 -13.15 13.42
CA LEU A 84 0.00 -14.51 13.88
C LEU A 84 1.28 -14.55 14.72
N SER A 85 2.34 -13.86 14.30
CA SER A 85 3.57 -13.74 15.07
C SER A 85 3.34 -13.03 16.41
N GLY A 86 2.50 -12.00 16.45
CA GLY A 86 2.14 -11.33 17.71
C GLY A 86 1.40 -12.26 18.69
N LEU A 87 0.46 -13.06 18.18
CA LEU A 87 -0.24 -14.07 18.99
C LEU A 87 0.72 -15.17 19.49
N ASP A 88 1.59 -15.67 18.63
CA ASP A 88 2.58 -16.70 18.99
C ASP A 88 3.60 -16.18 20.00
N ALA A 89 4.06 -14.93 19.86
CA ALA A 89 4.91 -14.27 20.83
C ALA A 89 4.22 -14.12 22.19
N ALA A 90 2.95 -13.70 22.22
CA ALA A 90 2.17 -13.58 23.46
C ALA A 90 1.94 -14.95 24.12
N TRP A 91 1.66 -15.98 23.33
CA TRP A 91 1.49 -17.34 23.82
C TRP A 91 2.79 -17.91 24.40
N THR A 92 3.90 -17.74 23.67
CA THR A 92 5.24 -18.18 24.10
C THR A 92 5.68 -17.42 25.36
N ALA A 93 5.48 -16.11 25.43
CA ALA A 93 5.80 -15.30 26.60
C ALA A 93 4.99 -15.68 27.86
N ASN A 94 3.78 -16.24 27.70
CA ASN A 94 3.00 -16.79 28.82
C ASN A 94 3.47 -18.18 29.27
N LYS A 95 4.05 -18.97 28.36
CA LYS A 95 4.59 -20.30 28.68
C LYS A 95 6.02 -20.27 29.23
N GLN A 96 6.75 -19.19 28.97
CA GLN A 96 8.13 -19.06 29.40
C GLN A 96 8.18 -18.60 30.85
N ASP A 97 8.90 -19.35 31.69
CA ASP A 97 9.16 -18.94 33.07
C ASP A 97 9.94 -17.62 33.08
N LYS A 98 9.31 -16.62 33.68
CA LYS A 98 9.84 -15.27 33.80
C LYS A 98 10.93 -15.26 34.88
N HIS A 99 12.16 -15.55 34.48
CA HIS A 99 13.35 -15.39 35.32
C HIS A 99 13.72 -13.90 35.38
N PHE A 100 12.89 -13.12 36.09
CA PHE A 100 13.25 -11.74 36.40
C PHE A 100 14.10 -11.72 37.68
N PRO A 101 15.21 -10.97 37.70
CA PRO A 101 15.95 -10.78 38.93
C PRO A 101 15.07 -10.03 39.93
N GLU A 102 14.83 -10.64 41.09
CA GLU A 102 14.08 -9.99 42.15
C GLU A 102 14.99 -8.99 42.87
N LEU A 103 14.53 -7.75 42.97
CA LEU A 103 15.18 -6.67 43.70
C LEU A 103 14.49 -6.50 45.06
N HIS A 104 15.23 -6.66 46.14
CA HIS A 104 14.74 -6.45 47.49
C HIS A 104 15.55 -5.35 48.18
N LEU A 105 14.83 -4.43 48.82
CA LEU A 105 15.41 -3.40 49.68
C LEU A 105 15.38 -3.90 51.11
N ASN A 106 16.57 -4.04 51.70
CA ASN A 106 16.66 -4.38 53.12
C ASN A 106 16.42 -3.13 53.94
N TYR A 107 15.42 -3.16 54.81
CA TYR A 107 15.07 -2.06 55.70
C TYR A 107 15.95 -2.09 56.95
N ASP A 108 16.60 -0.98 57.28
CA ASP A 108 17.39 -0.83 58.51
C ASP A 108 16.86 0.37 59.33
N PRO A 109 16.26 0.12 60.51
CA PRO A 109 15.71 1.17 61.36
C PRO A 109 16.77 2.09 61.99
N LEU A 110 18.06 1.74 61.93
CA LEU A 110 19.15 2.55 62.50
C LEU A 110 19.71 3.58 61.52
N ASN A 111 19.38 3.48 60.22
CA ASN A 111 19.79 4.45 59.22
C ASN A 111 18.72 5.56 59.07
N LYS A 112 19.13 6.83 59.02
CA LYS A 112 18.22 8.00 58.94
C LYS A 112 17.27 7.97 57.74
N TRP A 113 17.63 7.23 56.70
CA TRP A 113 16.89 7.07 55.45
C TRP A 113 16.14 5.73 55.34
N GLY A 114 16.24 4.86 56.35
CA GLY A 114 15.55 3.56 56.41
C GLY A 114 16.06 2.49 55.44
N VAL A 115 17.07 2.77 54.62
CA VAL A 115 17.62 1.84 53.63
C VAL A 115 18.90 1.20 54.17
N GLY A 116 18.86 -0.11 54.41
CA GLY A 116 19.97 -0.96 54.85
C GLY A 116 20.78 -1.62 53.72
N GLY A 117 20.30 -1.54 52.47
CA GLY A 117 21.01 -2.03 51.29
C GLY A 117 20.08 -2.54 50.18
N VAL A 118 20.65 -2.83 49.00
CA VAL A 118 19.95 -3.43 47.86
C VAL A 118 20.49 -4.84 47.66
N GLY A 119 19.61 -5.84 47.70
CA GLY A 119 19.95 -7.21 47.30
C GLY A 119 19.35 -7.52 45.92
N ILE A 120 20.09 -8.28 45.11
CA ILE A 120 19.67 -8.76 43.81
C ILE A 120 19.77 -10.28 43.86
N THR A 121 18.65 -10.98 43.65
CA THR A 121 18.65 -12.45 43.58
C THR A 121 18.26 -12.88 42.17
N PHE A 122 19.10 -13.74 41.58
CA PHE A 122 18.82 -14.39 40.31
C PHE A 122 18.26 -15.77 40.59
N THR A 123 17.04 -16.03 40.11
CA THR A 123 16.50 -17.37 39.97
C THR A 123 16.83 -17.85 38.56
N TRP A 124 17.30 -19.09 38.42
CA TRP A 124 17.65 -19.74 37.16
C TRP A 124 17.09 -21.15 37.12
#